data_AF-A0A6J4IJ22-F1
#
_entry.id   AF-A0A6J4IJ22-F1
#
_cell.length_a   1.000
_cell.length_b   1.000
_cell.length_c   1.000
_cell.angle_alpha   90.00
_cell.angle_beta   90.00
_cell.angle_gamma   90.00
#
_symmetry.space_group_name_H-M   'P 1'
#
loop_
_entity.id
_entity.type
_entity.pdbx_description
1 polymer ?
#
loop_
_entity_poly.entity_id
_entity_poly.type
_entity_poly.pdbx_seq_one_letter_code
_entity_poly.pdbx_strand_id
1 'polypeptide(L)'
;MVGRKRHILTDTLGLLLAVSVHSASLQDRDGAEALLREARRSFPFVERIFADAGYQGRKMEAAVARTGAWQIEIVRRCDRHRFVVLPKRWIVERTLAWISRCRRLARDYERHARKAAAFVRLAMIRLMLRRLAPTR
;
A
#
# COMPACT_ATOMS: atom_id res chain seq x y z
N MET A 1 12.87 17.48 9.19
CA MET A 1 11.69 17.04 8.40
C MET A 1 11.20 15.73 9.00
N VAL A 2 9.95 15.67 9.46
CA VAL A 2 9.36 14.42 9.96
C VAL A 2 8.98 13.58 8.74
N GLY A 3 9.47 12.33 8.67
CA GLY A 3 9.14 11.43 7.57
C GLY A 3 7.65 11.07 7.54
N ARG A 4 7.17 10.54 6.41
CA ARG A 4 5.82 9.95 6.29
C ARG A 4 5.89 8.51 5.86
N LYS A 5 4.97 7.73 6.39
CA LYS A 5 4.74 6.36 5.95
C LYS A 5 3.52 6.34 5.02
N ARG A 6 3.66 5.57 3.95
CA ARG A 6 2.63 5.36 2.93
C ARG A 6 2.28 3.88 2.97
N HIS A 7 1.05 3.57 3.36
CA HIS A 7 0.49 2.24 3.29
C HIS A 7 -0.38 2.16 2.04
N ILE A 8 -0.11 1.18 1.19
CA ILE A 8 -0.88 0.94 -0.03
C ILE A 8 -1.39 -0.48 -0.05
N LEU A 9 -2.59 -0.67 -0.58
CA LEU A 9 -3.12 -1.97 -0.97
C LEU A 9 -3.28 -1.96 -2.49
N THR A 10 -2.78 -3.00 -3.14
CA THR A 10 -2.84 -3.14 -4.59
C THR A 10 -3.42 -4.49 -4.98
N ASP A 11 -3.98 -4.58 -6.19
CA ASP A 11 -4.28 -5.85 -6.83
C ASP A 11 -3.00 -6.57 -7.31
N THR A 12 -3.16 -7.71 -7.99
CA THR A 12 -2.05 -8.51 -8.54
C THR A 12 -1.32 -7.83 -9.71
N LEU A 13 -1.94 -6.85 -10.38
CA LEU A 13 -1.36 -6.05 -11.45
C LEU A 13 -0.61 -4.81 -10.92
N GLY A 14 -0.70 -4.54 -9.61
CA GLY A 14 -0.16 -3.34 -8.97
C GLY A 14 -1.03 -2.10 -9.17
N LEU A 15 -2.33 -2.28 -9.42
CA LEU A 15 -3.31 -1.20 -9.43
C LEU A 15 -3.77 -0.92 -8.00
N LEU A 16 -3.94 0.36 -7.67
CA LEU A 16 -4.17 0.81 -6.30
C LEU A 16 -5.63 0.57 -5.92
N LEU A 17 -5.84 -0.18 -4.84
CA LEU A 17 -7.15 -0.38 -4.21
C LEU A 17 -7.38 0.65 -3.10
N ALA A 18 -6.40 0.84 -2.22
CA ALA A 18 -6.49 1.80 -1.13
C ALA A 18 -5.14 2.44 -0.82
N VAL A 19 -5.16 3.65 -0.24
CA VAL A 19 -3.95 4.33 0.24
C VAL A 19 -4.21 5.12 1.52
N SER A 20 -3.37 4.86 2.52
CA SER A 20 -3.30 5.60 3.77
C SER A 20 -1.91 6.22 3.91
N VAL A 21 -1.85 7.51 4.26
CA VAL A 21 -0.61 8.24 4.51
C VAL A 21 -0.69 8.83 5.90
N HIS A 22 0.36 8.68 6.69
CA HIS A 22 0.46 9.30 8.01
C HIS A 22 1.89 9.75 8.31
N SER A 23 2.04 10.53 9.39
CA SER A 23 3.36 10.89 9.91
C SER A 23 4.12 9.63 10.33
N ALA A 24 5.44 9.63 10.24
CA ALA A 24 6.27 8.53 10.73
C ALA A 24 6.18 8.32 12.25
N SER A 25 5.64 9.30 13.00
CA SER A 25 5.36 9.19 14.43
C SER A 25 4.10 8.39 14.76
N LEU A 26 3.16 8.26 13.81
CA LEU A 26 1.99 7.39 13.95
C LEU A 26 2.40 5.94 13.74
N GLN A 27 1.93 5.06 14.63
CA GLN A 27 2.22 3.63 14.55
C GLN A 27 1.56 3.03 13.32
N ASP A 28 2.25 2.08 12.69
CA ASP A 28 1.82 1.39 11.46
C ASP A 28 0.44 0.73 11.61
N ARG A 29 0.00 0.47 12.85
CA ARG A 29 -1.34 -0.03 13.21
C ARG A 29 -2.48 0.88 12.71
N ASP A 30 -2.35 2.19 12.93
CA ASP A 30 -3.44 3.14 12.70
C ASP A 30 -3.55 3.42 11.19
N GLY A 31 -2.39 3.37 10.51
CA GLY A 31 -2.30 3.39 9.06
C GLY A 31 -2.91 2.16 8.40
N ALA A 32 -2.58 0.96 8.88
CA ALA A 32 -3.05 -0.31 8.33
C ALA A 32 -4.56 -0.51 8.55
N GLU A 33 -5.10 -0.21 9.73
CA GLU A 33 -6.54 -0.36 9.98
C GLU A 33 -7.36 0.58 9.10
N ALA A 34 -6.96 1.85 8.99
CA ALA A 34 -7.63 2.81 8.12
C ALA A 34 -7.62 2.35 6.65
N LEU A 35 -6.47 1.84 6.19
CA LEU A 35 -6.32 1.28 4.85
C LEU A 35 -7.28 0.11 4.60
N LEU A 36 -7.30 -0.88 5.52
CA LEU A 36 -8.15 -2.07 5.39
C LEU A 36 -9.64 -1.71 5.46
N ARG A 37 -10.02 -0.74 6.29
CA ARG A 37 -11.40 -0.26 6.37
C ARG A 37 -11.85 0.44 5.08
N GLU A 38 -10.99 1.27 4.50
CA GLU A 38 -11.25 1.88 3.18
C GLU A 38 -11.40 0.79 2.11
N ALA A 39 -10.48 -0.18 2.09
CA ALA A 39 -10.51 -1.29 1.16
C ALA A 39 -11.79 -2.14 1.29
N ARG A 40 -12.23 -2.49 2.50
CA ARG A 40 -13.44 -3.30 2.71
C ARG A 40 -14.69 -2.63 2.15
N ARG A 41 -14.80 -1.31 2.29
CA ARG A 41 -15.97 -0.54 1.84
C ARG A 41 -16.13 -0.58 0.32
N SER A 42 -15.01 -0.43 -0.40
CA SER A 42 -15.03 -0.36 -1.87
C SER A 42 -14.87 -1.73 -2.54
N PHE A 43 -14.20 -2.67 -1.87
CA PHE A 43 -13.86 -3.99 -2.40
C PHE A 43 -14.25 -5.10 -1.40
N PRO A 44 -15.55 -5.25 -1.07
CA PRO A 44 -16.01 -6.21 -0.07
C PRO A 44 -15.76 -7.68 -0.46
N PHE A 45 -15.52 -7.93 -1.75
CA PHE A 45 -15.26 -9.23 -2.36
C PHE A 45 -13.79 -9.67 -2.28
N VAL A 46 -12.88 -8.84 -1.78
CA VAL A 46 -11.48 -9.25 -1.62
C VAL A 46 -11.35 -10.12 -0.38
N GLU A 47 -10.93 -11.37 -0.58
CA GLU A 47 -10.84 -12.36 0.49
C GLU A 47 -9.44 -12.49 1.07
N ARG A 48 -8.40 -12.42 0.21
CA ARG A 48 -7.01 -12.70 0.60
C ARG A 48 -6.11 -11.49 0.42
N ILE A 49 -5.30 -11.22 1.44
CA ILE A 49 -4.31 -10.14 1.45
C ILE A 49 -2.92 -10.74 1.74
N PHE A 50 -1.93 -10.37 0.93
CA PHE A 50 -0.53 -10.70 1.17
C PHE A 50 0.16 -9.52 1.83
N ALA A 51 0.86 -9.76 2.92
CA ALA A 51 1.62 -8.73 3.61
C ALA A 51 3.03 -9.20 3.96
N ASP A 52 3.94 -8.27 4.21
CA ASP A 52 5.29 -8.61 4.64
C ASP A 52 5.34 -8.95 6.14
N ALA A 53 6.53 -9.39 6.60
CA ALA A 53 6.73 -9.74 8.01
C ALA A 53 6.54 -8.58 9.00
N GLY A 54 6.58 -7.32 8.54
CA GLY A 54 6.31 -6.14 9.36
C GLY A 54 4.85 -5.99 9.76
N TYR A 55 3.93 -6.65 9.04
CA TYR A 55 2.51 -6.73 9.38
C TYR A 55 2.17 -7.96 10.23
N GLN A 56 3.13 -8.56 10.94
CA GLN A 56 2.86 -9.65 11.87
C GLN A 56 2.47 -9.14 13.27
N GLY A 57 1.72 -9.98 13.99
CA GLY A 57 1.48 -9.86 15.42
C GLY A 57 0.05 -9.49 15.80
N ARG A 58 -0.25 -9.64 17.09
CA ARG A 58 -1.59 -9.47 17.70
C ARG A 58 -2.29 -8.18 17.31
N LYS A 59 -1.52 -7.10 17.10
CA LYS A 59 -2.05 -5.79 16.72
C LYS A 59 -2.60 -5.78 15.29
N MET A 60 -1.92 -6.42 14.33
CA MET A 60 -2.42 -6.54 12.97
C MET A 60 -3.61 -7.51 12.93
N GLU A 61 -3.53 -8.64 13.63
CA GLU A 61 -4.62 -9.60 13.76
C GLU A 61 -5.92 -8.92 14.27
N ALA A 62 -5.80 -8.07 15.30
CA ALA A 62 -6.94 -7.30 15.82
C ALA A 62 -7.47 -6.26 14.82
N ALA A 63 -6.60 -5.56 14.09
CA ALA A 63 -7.02 -4.60 13.06
C ALA A 63 -7.79 -5.30 11.93
N VAL A 64 -7.37 -6.51 11.58
CA VAL A 64 -7.93 -7.32 10.50
C VAL A 64 -9.29 -7.87 10.93
N ALA A 65 -9.37 -8.46 12.13
CA ALA A 65 -10.63 -8.90 12.72
C ALA A 65 -11.68 -7.78 12.78
N ARG A 66 -11.27 -6.54 13.07
CA ARG A 66 -12.17 -5.36 13.10
C ARG A 66 -12.57 -4.83 11.73
N THR A 67 -11.81 -5.11 10.69
CA THR A 67 -12.04 -4.56 9.34
C THR A 67 -12.65 -5.56 8.37
N GLY A 68 -12.76 -6.83 8.77
CA GLY A 68 -13.57 -7.85 8.13
C GLY A 68 -12.93 -9.24 8.13
N ALA A 69 -13.63 -10.22 7.59
CA ALA A 69 -13.09 -11.57 7.37
C ALA A 69 -12.11 -11.55 6.20
N TRP A 70 -10.83 -11.31 6.48
CA TRP A 70 -9.74 -11.39 5.49
C TRP A 70 -8.84 -12.57 5.83
N GLN A 71 -8.39 -13.31 4.83
CA GLN A 71 -7.28 -14.24 4.98
C GLN A 71 -5.97 -13.49 4.72
N ILE A 72 -5.18 -13.27 5.78
CA ILE A 72 -3.85 -12.67 5.64
C ILE A 72 -2.78 -13.74 5.57
N GLU A 73 -2.02 -13.71 4.48
CA GLU A 73 -0.84 -14.53 4.29
C GLU A 73 0.40 -13.67 4.39
N ILE A 74 1.24 -13.98 5.37
CA ILE A 74 2.48 -13.24 5.58
C ILE A 74 3.60 -13.84 4.74
N VAL A 75 4.08 -13.07 3.78
CA VAL A 75 5.21 -13.43 2.93
C VAL A 75 6.51 -13.16 3.69
N ARG A 76 7.04 -14.20 4.32
CA ARG A 76 8.32 -14.15 5.04
C ARG A 76 9.51 -14.27 4.08
N ARG A 77 10.59 -13.56 4.39
CA ARG A 77 11.89 -13.80 3.76
C ARG A 77 12.61 -14.90 4.54
N CYS A 78 12.75 -16.07 3.94
CA CYS A 78 13.40 -17.22 4.59
C CYS A 78 14.94 -17.15 4.54
N ASP A 79 15.50 -16.45 3.56
CA ASP A 79 16.95 -16.37 3.35
C ASP A 79 17.45 -14.93 3.49
N ARG A 80 18.15 -14.64 4.59
CA ARG A 80 18.60 -13.27 4.93
C ARG A 80 19.94 -12.91 4.29
N HIS A 81 20.70 -13.90 3.82
CA HIS A 81 22.07 -13.73 3.31
C HIS A 81 22.14 -13.52 1.80
N ARG A 82 21.03 -13.73 1.08
CA ARG A 82 20.94 -13.56 -0.37
C ARG A 82 19.76 -12.67 -0.74
N PHE A 83 19.93 -11.87 -1.79
CA PHE A 83 18.80 -11.18 -2.39
C PHE A 83 17.91 -12.20 -3.11
N VAL A 84 16.70 -12.41 -2.58
CA VAL A 84 15.66 -13.25 -3.19
C VAL A 84 14.45 -12.38 -3.50
N VAL A 85 14.01 -12.42 -4.76
CA VAL A 85 12.79 -11.75 -5.19
C VAL A 85 11.60 -12.52 -4.62
N LEU A 86 10.78 -11.85 -3.82
CA LEU A 86 9.52 -12.39 -3.31
C LEU A 86 8.39 -11.94 -4.26
N PRO A 87 7.81 -12.83 -5.08
CA PRO A 87 6.96 -12.43 -6.22
C PRO A 87 5.80 -11.50 -5.84
N LYS A 88 5.10 -11.80 -4.73
CA LYS A 88 3.95 -11.01 -4.27
C LYS A 88 4.34 -9.66 -3.65
N ARG A 89 5.50 -9.59 -3.00
CA ARG A 89 6.03 -8.35 -2.40
C ARG A 89 6.50 -7.36 -3.47
N TRP A 90 7.10 -7.89 -4.54
CA TRP A 90 7.61 -7.09 -5.64
C TRP A 90 6.52 -6.25 -6.32
N ILE A 91 5.26 -6.70 -6.33
CA ILE A 91 4.13 -5.96 -6.90
C ILE A 91 3.97 -4.59 -6.20
N VAL A 92 4.01 -4.57 -4.87
CA VAL A 92 3.87 -3.36 -4.06
C VAL A 92 5.09 -2.45 -4.26
N GLU A 93 6.30 -3.00 -4.21
CA GLU A 93 7.54 -2.25 -4.39
C GLU A 93 7.61 -1.60 -5.79
N ARG A 94 7.24 -2.35 -6.84
CA ARG A 94 7.12 -1.85 -8.21
C ARG A 94 6.09 -0.75 -8.33
N THR A 95 4.94 -0.89 -7.66
CA THR A 95 3.90 0.15 -7.65
C THR A 95 4.39 1.43 -6.99
N LEU A 96 5.09 1.32 -5.85
CA LEU A 96 5.74 2.46 -5.20
C LEU A 96 6.79 3.11 -6.11
N ALA A 97 7.56 2.33 -6.87
CA ALA A 97 8.50 2.86 -7.85
C ALA A 97 7.80 3.66 -8.96
N TRP A 98 6.69 3.16 -9.52
CA TRP A 98 5.89 3.90 -10.52
C TRP A 98 5.34 5.21 -9.96
N ILE A 99 4.79 5.19 -8.75
CA ILE A 99 4.28 6.37 -8.05
C ILE A 99 5.41 7.40 -7.85
N SER A 100 6.62 6.94 -7.50
CA SER A 100 7.78 7.78 -7.23
C SER A 100 8.35 8.46 -8.47
N ARG A 101 8.03 7.98 -9.69
CA ARG A 101 8.34 8.68 -10.96
C ARG A 101 7.55 9.97 -11.14
N CYS A 102 6.46 10.15 -10.40
CA CYS A 102 5.77 11.43 -10.37
C CYS A 102 6.56 12.39 -9.48
N ARG A 103 7.16 13.44 -10.07
CA ARG A 103 8.04 14.40 -9.39
C ARG A 103 7.50 14.90 -8.03
N ARG A 104 6.18 15.10 -7.93
CA ARG A 104 5.51 15.57 -6.72
C ARG A 104 5.47 14.55 -5.56
N LEU A 105 5.70 13.27 -5.84
CA LEU A 105 5.72 12.17 -4.87
C LEU A 105 7.13 11.64 -4.59
N ALA A 106 8.13 12.07 -5.37
CA ALA A 106 9.54 11.73 -5.19
C ALA A 106 10.09 12.23 -3.85
N ARG A 107 9.55 13.34 -3.32
CA ARG A 107 9.84 13.87 -1.99
C ARG A 107 8.53 14.27 -1.29
N ASP A 108 8.54 14.34 0.03
CA ASP A 108 7.39 14.84 0.79
C ASP A 108 7.31 16.37 0.72
N TYR A 109 6.47 16.87 -0.18
CA TYR A 109 6.22 18.32 -0.35
C TYR A 109 4.96 18.80 0.38
N GLU A 110 4.04 17.90 0.69
CA GLU A 110 2.67 18.28 1.03
C GLU A 110 2.52 18.53 2.52
N ARG A 111 1.99 19.67 3.01
CA ARG A 111 1.85 19.86 4.48
C ARG A 111 0.96 18.83 5.18
N HIS A 112 -0.08 18.33 4.50
CA HIS A 112 -1.08 17.44 5.08
C HIS A 112 -1.05 16.04 4.46
N ALA A 113 -1.20 15.01 5.28
CA ALA A 113 -1.21 13.62 4.84
C ALA A 113 -2.33 13.32 3.82
N ARG A 114 -3.51 13.92 4.00
CA ARG A 114 -4.62 13.82 3.04
C ARG A 114 -4.25 14.28 1.63
N LYS A 115 -3.45 15.35 1.51
CA LYS A 115 -2.99 15.89 0.22
C LYS A 115 -1.99 14.93 -0.43
N ALA A 116 -1.05 14.40 0.36
CA ALA A 116 -0.12 13.37 -0.12
C ALA A 116 -0.86 12.12 -0.63
N ALA A 117 -1.87 11.64 0.10
CA ALA A 117 -2.69 10.51 -0.33
C ALA A 117 -3.48 10.82 -1.62
N ALA A 118 -4.00 12.05 -1.78
CA ALA A 118 -4.66 12.48 -3.01
C ALA A 118 -3.71 12.48 -4.22
N PHE A 119 -2.46 12.93 -4.05
CA PHE A 119 -1.48 12.86 -5.14
C PHE A 119 -1.10 11.42 -5.50
N VAL A 120 -1.05 10.50 -4.53
CA VAL A 120 -0.87 9.06 -4.83
C VAL A 120 -2.03 8.53 -5.68
N ARG A 121 -3.29 8.85 -5.32
CA ARG A 121 -4.46 8.48 -6.14
C ARG A 121 -4.36 9.06 -7.56
N LEU A 122 -3.99 10.34 -7.69
CA LEU A 122 -3.83 11.00 -9.00
C LEU A 122 -2.72 10.32 -9.86
N ALA A 123 -1.59 9.96 -9.25
CA ALA A 123 -0.53 9.25 -9.94
C ALA A 123 -1.00 7.88 -10.48
N MET A 124 -1.81 7.17 -9.70
CA MET A 124 -2.37 5.88 -10.09
C MET A 124 -3.46 6.01 -11.16
N ILE A 125 -4.33 7.01 -11.07
CA ILE A 125 -5.31 7.33 -12.13
C ILE A 125 -4.57 7.58 -13.46
N ARG A 126 -3.54 8.43 -13.45
CA ARG A 126 -2.72 8.69 -14.65
C ARG A 126 -2.07 7.41 -15.20
N LEU A 127 -1.54 6.55 -14.34
CA LEU A 127 -0.94 5.28 -14.75
C LEU A 127 -1.98 4.35 -15.39
N MET A 128 -3.15 4.20 -14.75
CA MET A 128 -4.24 3.36 -15.23
C MET A 128 -4.79 3.86 -16.57
N LEU A 129 -4.99 5.17 -16.73
CA LEU A 129 -5.43 5.78 -17.99
C LEU A 129 -4.45 5.48 -19.14
N ARG A 130 -3.14 5.59 -18.89
CA ARG A 130 -2.10 5.26 -19.89
C ARG A 130 -2.09 3.79 -20.29
N ARG A 131 -2.49 2.88 -19.39
CA ARG A 131 -2.61 1.45 -19.68
C ARG A 131 -3.88 1.14 -20.46
N LEU A 132 -4.97 1.82 -20.14
CA LEU A 132 -6.26 1.64 -20.80
C LEU A 132 -6.25 2.18 -22.23
N ALA A 133 -5.62 3.33 -22.45
CA ALA A 133 -5.46 3.95 -23.75
C ALA A 133 -3.96 4.22 -24.02
N PRO A 134 -3.21 3.21 -24.50
CA PRO A 134 -1.83 3.40 -24.91
C PRO A 134 -1.79 4.31 -26.13
N THR A 135 -1.16 5.48 -26.02
CA THR A 135 -0.73 6.23 -27.22
C THR A 135 0.22 5.34 -28.01
N ARG A 136 -0.19 4.97 -29.22
CA ARG A 136 0.68 4.31 -30.20
C ARG A 136 1.82 5.24 -30.61
#